data_AF-A0A5A7W9Y1-F1
#
_entry.id   AF-A0A5A7W9Y1-F1
#
_cell.length_a   1.000
_cell.length_b   1.000
_cell.length_c   1.000
_cell.angle_alpha   90.00
_cell.angle_beta   90.00
_cell.angle_gamma   90.00
#
_symmetry.space_group_name_H-M   'P 1'
#
loop_
_entity.id
_entity.type
_entity.pdbx_description
1 polymer ?
#
loop_
_entity_poly.entity_id
_entity_poly.type
_entity_poly.pdbx_seq_one_letter_code
_entity_poly.pdbx_strand_id
1 'polypeptide(L)'
;MDDWHGRDGKCMDCRTEVTFITPDEYYMVHDDLWLSANPTGDGKLCVGCFEVRIGRRLEPKDFIDAPVNRRFAAMSDRLKSRVVG
;
A
#
# COMPACT_ATOMS: atom_id res chain seq x y z
N MET A 1 24.99 -12.42 7.98
CA MET A 1 24.38 -11.08 8.18
C MET A 1 23.42 -10.91 7.04
N ASP A 2 22.20 -11.40 7.27
CA ASP A 2 21.14 -11.56 6.29
C ASP A 2 20.64 -10.20 5.82
N ASP A 3 21.13 -9.76 4.67
CA ASP A 3 20.80 -8.51 3.99
C ASP A 3 19.44 -8.58 3.26
N TRP A 4 18.43 -9.20 3.90
CA TRP A 4 17.06 -9.35 3.36
C TRP A 4 16.16 -8.12 3.60
N HIS A 5 16.72 -7.00 4.07
CA HIS A 5 15.95 -5.82 4.52
C HIS A 5 16.35 -4.52 3.80
N GLY A 6 17.13 -4.60 2.72
CA GLY A 6 17.83 -3.42 2.19
C GLY A 6 17.01 -2.42 1.36
N ARG A 7 16.08 -2.87 0.48
CA ARG A 7 15.42 -1.96 -0.49
C ARG A 7 13.96 -2.24 -0.84
N ASP A 8 13.43 -3.45 -0.60
CA ASP A 8 12.13 -3.87 -1.16
C ASP A 8 10.93 -3.57 -0.24
N GLY A 9 11.18 -3.05 0.95
CA GLY A 9 10.17 -2.79 1.97
C GLY A 9 9.62 -1.36 2.01
N LYS A 10 10.15 -0.43 1.21
CA LYS A 10 9.89 1.01 1.38
C LYS A 10 9.04 1.58 0.26
N CYS A 11 8.22 2.57 0.61
CA CYS A 11 7.52 3.41 -0.35
C CYS A 11 8.54 4.07 -1.30
N MET A 12 8.27 4.00 -2.60
CA MET A 12 9.15 4.60 -3.61
C MET A 12 9.26 6.12 -3.48
N ASP A 13 8.22 6.78 -3.00
CA ASP A 13 8.16 8.25 -2.94
C ASP A 13 8.67 8.79 -1.60
N CYS A 14 8.05 8.38 -0.49
CA CYS A 14 8.35 8.94 0.83
C CYS A 14 9.31 8.10 1.67
N ARG A 15 9.76 6.94 1.15
CA ARG A 15 10.69 6.00 1.81
C ARG A 15 10.20 5.42 3.15
N THR A 16 8.95 5.70 3.55
CA THR A 16 8.29 5.06 4.70
C THR A 16 8.26 3.54 4.49
N GLU A 17 8.46 2.79 5.57
CA GLU A 17 8.32 1.35 5.57
C GLU A 17 6.87 0.95 5.24
N VAL A 18 6.70 0.03 4.28
CA VAL A 18 5.41 -0.48 3.78
C VAL A 18 5.41 -2.01 3.74
N THR A 19 6.10 -2.61 4.70
CA THR A 19 6.11 -4.06 4.93
C THR A 19 5.02 -4.48 5.92
N PHE A 20 4.92 -5.77 6.16
CA PHE A 20 4.03 -6.40 7.15
C PHE A 20 4.35 -6.06 8.62
N ILE A 21 5.15 -5.02 8.87
CA ILE A 21 5.52 -4.54 10.20
C ILE A 21 4.51 -3.48 10.63
N THR A 22 4.10 -3.52 11.90
CA THR A 22 3.12 -2.57 12.45
C THR A 22 3.73 -1.16 12.64
N PRO A 23 3.08 -0.09 12.16
CA PRO A 23 1.80 -0.09 11.43
C PRO A 23 1.95 -0.54 9.96
N ASP A 24 1.17 -1.56 9.58
CA ASP A 24 1.20 -2.23 8.27
C ASP A 24 0.60 -1.30 7.20
N GLU A 25 1.32 -1.17 6.10
CA GLU A 25 0.98 -0.39 4.91
C GLU A 25 1.08 -1.23 3.64
N TYR A 26 1.08 -2.55 3.80
CA TYR A 26 0.97 -3.50 2.71
C TYR A 26 -0.51 -3.72 2.40
N TYR A 27 -0.93 -3.43 1.16
CA TYR A 27 -2.30 -3.57 0.67
C TYR A 27 -2.26 -3.91 -0.82
N MET A 28 -3.41 -4.33 -1.36
CA MET A 28 -3.57 -4.58 -2.79
C MET A 28 -4.81 -3.87 -3.33
N VAL A 29 -4.64 -3.15 -4.43
CA VAL A 29 -5.72 -2.55 -5.22
C VAL A 29 -5.90 -3.31 -6.53
N HIS A 30 -6.93 -2.98 -7.30
CA HIS A 30 -7.07 -3.52 -8.66
C HIS A 30 -5.85 -3.19 -9.53
N ASP A 31 -5.44 -4.12 -10.37
CA ASP A 31 -4.21 -4.00 -11.19
C ASP A 31 -4.25 -2.80 -12.13
N ASP A 32 -5.41 -2.50 -12.73
CA ASP A 32 -5.60 -1.34 -13.60
C ASP A 32 -5.39 -0.02 -12.85
N LEU A 33 -5.90 0.06 -11.63
CA LEU A 33 -5.69 1.21 -10.75
C LEU A 33 -4.22 1.30 -10.32
N TRP A 34 -3.58 0.18 -9.93
CA TRP A 34 -2.14 0.16 -9.60
C TRP A 34 -1.29 0.68 -10.76
N LEU A 35 -1.50 0.16 -11.96
CA LEU A 35 -0.77 0.52 -13.16
C LEU A 35 -1.02 1.97 -13.60
N SER A 36 -2.19 2.55 -13.26
CA SER A 36 -2.44 3.98 -13.50
C SER A 36 -1.52 4.89 -12.69
N ALA A 37 -1.09 4.46 -11.49
CA ALA A 37 -0.21 5.21 -10.60
C ALA A 37 1.27 4.78 -10.71
N ASN A 38 1.50 3.54 -11.14
CA ASN A 38 2.82 2.93 -11.26
C ASN A 38 2.95 2.07 -12.53
N PRO A 39 3.18 2.70 -13.71
CA PRO A 39 3.15 2.01 -14.99
C PRO A 39 4.18 0.89 -15.17
N THR A 40 5.27 0.91 -14.40
CA THR A 40 6.29 -0.15 -14.41
C THR A 40 5.83 -1.42 -13.68
N GLY A 41 4.78 -1.34 -12.86
CA GLY A 41 4.30 -2.44 -12.00
C GLY A 41 5.17 -2.72 -10.78
N ASP A 42 6.47 -2.39 -10.84
CA ASP A 42 7.45 -2.70 -9.80
C ASP A 42 7.43 -1.75 -8.60
N GLY A 43 7.73 -2.27 -7.42
CA GLY A 43 7.91 -1.51 -6.18
C GLY A 43 6.64 -1.37 -5.34
N LYS A 44 6.66 -0.42 -4.40
CA LYS A 44 5.59 -0.25 -3.39
C LYS A 44 5.30 1.22 -3.13
N LEU A 45 4.04 1.52 -2.84
CA LEU A 45 3.61 2.86 -2.43
C LEU A 45 2.78 2.75 -1.15
N CYS A 46 3.08 3.63 -0.20
CA CYS A 46 2.19 3.81 0.94
C CYS A 46 0.85 4.35 0.47
N VAL A 47 -0.24 4.13 1.24
CA VAL A 47 -1.60 4.50 0.81
C VAL A 47 -1.70 5.99 0.46
N GLY A 48 -1.00 6.86 1.20
CA GLY A 48 -0.99 8.30 0.95
C GLY A 48 -0.26 8.70 -0.34
N CYS A 49 0.89 8.09 -0.64
CA CYS A 49 1.60 8.39 -1.89
C CYS A 49 0.83 7.85 -3.10
N PHE A 50 0.15 6.71 -2.95
CA PHE A 50 -0.73 6.20 -4.00
C PHE A 50 -1.87 7.19 -4.30
N GLU A 51 -2.57 7.68 -3.27
CA GLU A 51 -3.62 8.70 -3.39
C GLU A 51 -3.12 9.97 -4.08
N VAL A 52 -1.90 10.43 -3.77
CA VAL A 52 -1.27 11.58 -4.44
C VAL A 52 -1.06 11.32 -5.93
N ARG A 53 -0.59 10.12 -6.31
CA ARG A 53 -0.34 9.78 -7.73
C ARG A 53 -1.62 9.66 -8.54
N ILE A 54 -2.70 9.09 -7.97
CA ILE A 54 -3.99 8.97 -8.67
C ILE A 54 -4.88 10.22 -8.56
N GLY A 55 -4.48 11.21 -7.75
CA GLY A 55 -5.20 12.48 -7.59
C GLY A 55 -6.52 12.39 -6.82
N ARG A 56 -6.77 11.29 -6.09
CA ARG A 56 -7.97 11.10 -5.27
C ARG A 56 -7.71 10.20 -4.08
N ARG A 57 -8.58 10.27 -3.08
CA ARG A 57 -8.61 9.32 -1.96
C ARG A 57 -9.04 7.93 -2.47
N LEU A 58 -8.45 6.88 -1.92
CA LEU A 58 -8.92 5.50 -2.15
C LEU A 58 -10.22 5.23 -1.38
N GLU A 59 -11.08 4.43 -1.99
CA GLU A 59 -12.35 3.97 -1.45
C GLU A 59 -12.31 2.45 -1.26
N PRO A 60 -13.17 1.85 -0.42
CA PRO A 60 -13.18 0.40 -0.19
C PRO A 60 -13.26 -0.44 -1.48
N LYS A 61 -13.95 0.06 -2.51
CA LYS A 61 -14.10 -0.61 -3.81
C LYS A 61 -12.81 -0.67 -4.65
N ASP A 62 -11.79 0.10 -4.31
CA ASP A 62 -10.51 0.09 -5.03
C ASP A 62 -9.61 -1.09 -4.62
N PHE A 63 -9.90 -1.70 -3.47
CA PHE A 63 -9.14 -2.81 -2.90
C PHE A 63 -9.67 -4.14 -3.43
N ILE A 64 -8.76 -5.02 -3.85
CA ILE A 64 -9.15 -6.39 -4.22
C ILE A 64 -9.51 -7.22 -2.99
N ASP A 65 -10.25 -8.29 -3.20
CA ASP A 65 -10.56 -9.23 -2.12
C ASP A 65 -9.36 -10.15 -1.82
N ALA A 66 -8.41 -9.65 -1.02
CA ALA A 66 -7.19 -10.35 -0.65
C ALA A 66 -6.99 -10.39 0.88
N PRO A 67 -6.37 -11.45 1.44
CA PRO A 67 -6.12 -11.58 2.89
C PRO A 67 -5.37 -10.39 3.50
N VAL A 68 -4.45 -9.79 2.75
CA VAL A 68 -3.70 -8.59 3.17
C VAL A 68 -4.63 -7.41 3.50
N ASN A 69 -5.69 -7.22 2.72
CA ASN A 69 -6.68 -6.16 2.92
C ASN A 69 -7.65 -6.46 4.07
N ARG A 70 -7.45 -7.55 4.83
CA ARG A 70 -8.30 -7.92 5.98
C ARG A 70 -7.54 -7.91 7.31
N ARG A 71 -6.27 -7.50 7.33
CA ARG A 71 -5.41 -7.45 8.53
C ARG A 71 -5.63 -6.21 9.40
N PHE A 72 -6.89 -5.86 9.70
CA PHE A 72 -7.28 -4.58 10.32
C PHE A 72 -6.60 -4.23 11.66
N ALA A 73 -6.12 -5.22 12.41
CA ALA A 73 -5.42 -5.01 13.68
C ALA A 73 -3.97 -4.56 13.49
N ALA A 74 -3.36 -4.89 12.34
CA ALA A 74 -1.97 -4.55 12.03
C ALA A 74 -1.86 -3.27 11.19
N MET A 75 -2.91 -2.93 10.44
CA MET A 75 -2.94 -1.77 9.54
C MET A 75 -2.69 -0.46 10.28
N SER A 76 -2.03 0.48 9.60
CA SER A 76 -2.06 1.88 9.99
C SER A 76 -3.49 2.41 10.06
N ASP A 77 -3.75 3.40 10.92
CA ASP A 77 -5.06 4.05 11.01
C ASP A 77 -5.51 4.63 9.66
N ARG A 78 -4.55 5.19 8.90
CA ARG A 78 -4.84 5.75 7.58
C ARG A 78 -5.27 4.67 6.60
N LEU A 79 -4.56 3.55 6.47
CA LEU A 79 -4.92 2.46 5.56
C LEU A 79 -6.26 1.86 5.95
N LYS A 80 -6.45 1.59 7.25
CA LYS A 80 -7.71 1.04 7.78
C LYS A 80 -8.92 1.91 7.41
N SER A 81 -8.79 3.23 7.50
CA SER A 81 -9.87 4.16 7.12
C SER A 81 -10.18 4.23 5.61
N ARG A 82 -9.39 3.59 4.74
CA ARG A 82 -9.69 3.48 3.30
C ARG A 82 -10.29 2.12 2.97
N VAL A 83 -9.78 1.07 3.62
CA VAL A 83 -10.26 -0.30 3.41
C VAL A 83 -11.65 -0.49 4.01
N VAL A 84 -11.91 0.05 5.20
CA VAL A 84 -13.20 -0.15 5.91
C VAL A 84 -14.27 0.87 5.50
N GLY A 85 -13.85 2.08 5.09
CA GLY A 85 -14.74 3.23 4.87
C GLY A 85 -14.80 4.16 6.08
#